data_AF-A0A6P4ERU8-F1
#
_entry.id   AF-A0A6P4ERU8-F1
#
_cell.length_a   1.000
_cell.length_b   1.000
_cell.length_c   1.000
_cell.angle_alpha   90.00
_cell.angle_beta   90.00
_cell.angle_gamma   90.00
#
_symmetry.space_group_name_H-M   'P 1'
#
loop_
_entity.id
_entity.type
_entity.pdbx_description
1 polymer ?
#
loop_
_entity_poly.entity_id
_entity_poly.type
_entity_poly.pdbx_seq_one_letter_code
_entity_poly.pdbx_strand_id
1 'polypeptide(L)'
;MLRLQSKTDDKQSAVFLNHRKLINEAYGEFQLKSELFQFQAKKTPQDNGGKQPKKRKKNAGDEGTSSSEDLHMVNGYLELLTKPNASADTPPIARHWEDAYIVPQLYGANESGRMHRFQSQVDAPSVYLIPNRCKFFNHNVDNLTALLHQLLPAYDLIVLDPPWRNKYIRRLKRAKQELGYSMLSNDQLSLIPLSRLTHPRSIVAIWCTNSTQHQVALEQQLLPSWQLKLVHKLRWYKLNTDHQLIAPPLADLTQKQPYEMLYVACRSDAREDYGKDILNTDLLLSVPSIVHSHKPPLLSWLRDYMQLEDDQKEPKCLELFARYLQPNFTSIGLEVLKLMDERLYDVGQEGNHSKLGKYVTLPQKLGSGQLVKLALVSHYGS
;
A
#
# COMPACT_ATOMS: atom_id res chain seq x y z
N MET A 1 15.09 1.31 1.90
CA MET A 1 14.50 2.44 2.64
C MET A 1 15.64 3.36 3.09
N LEU A 2 15.43 4.67 3.16
CA LEU A 2 16.42 5.64 3.66
C LEU A 2 15.81 6.47 4.79
N ARG A 3 16.55 6.64 5.89
CA ARG A 3 16.19 7.54 6.99
C ARG A 3 16.95 8.85 6.83
N LEU A 4 16.24 9.96 6.76
CA LEU A 4 16.77 11.30 6.54
C LEU A 4 16.68 12.03 7.88
N GLN A 5 17.80 12.17 8.59
CA GLN A 5 17.81 12.85 9.90
C GLN A 5 17.57 14.35 9.74
N SER A 6 16.80 14.94 10.65
CA SER A 6 16.59 16.39 10.65
C SER A 6 17.91 17.12 10.90
N LYS A 7 18.07 18.28 10.25
CA LYS A 7 19.23 19.15 10.48
C LYS A 7 19.17 19.86 11.85
N THR A 8 18.00 19.92 12.48
CA THR A 8 17.75 20.70 13.70
C THR A 8 17.45 19.85 14.93
N ASP A 9 17.10 18.57 14.75
CA ASP A 9 16.79 17.63 15.82
C ASP A 9 17.33 16.24 15.43
N ASP A 10 18.31 15.72 16.16
CA ASP A 10 19.00 14.46 15.83
C ASP A 10 18.10 13.22 16.04
N LYS A 11 17.01 13.36 16.79
CA LYS A 11 16.03 12.29 17.00
C LYS A 11 15.02 12.23 15.87
N GLN A 12 14.64 13.38 15.31
CA GLN A 12 13.61 13.44 14.27
C GLN A 12 14.14 13.06 12.89
N SER A 13 13.31 12.38 12.11
CA SER A 13 13.67 11.96 10.77
C SER A 13 12.49 11.84 9.82
N ALA A 14 12.72 12.07 8.54
CA ALA A 14 11.84 11.62 7.48
C ALA A 14 12.27 10.23 6.99
N VAL A 15 11.32 9.43 6.51
CA VAL A 15 11.61 8.12 5.92
C VAL A 15 11.26 8.13 4.44
N PHE A 16 12.28 7.98 3.60
CA PHE A 16 12.11 7.78 2.17
C PHE A 16 11.95 6.29 1.86
N LEU A 17 10.71 5.92 1.51
CA LEU A 17 10.34 4.60 1.07
C LEU A 17 10.52 4.53 -0.44
N ASN A 18 11.68 4.07 -0.91
CA ASN A 18 11.90 3.82 -2.34
C ASN A 18 10.99 2.67 -2.81
N HIS A 19 9.77 3.03 -3.21
CA HIS A 19 8.64 2.12 -3.40
C HIS A 19 8.98 0.97 -4.35
N ARG A 20 9.44 1.28 -5.56
CA ARG A 20 9.85 0.26 -6.54
C ARG A 20 10.97 -0.62 -6.00
N LYS A 21 12.02 -0.02 -5.45
CA LYS A 21 13.19 -0.75 -4.95
C LYS A 21 12.81 -1.73 -3.83
N LEU A 22 11.97 -1.31 -2.89
CA LEU A 22 11.51 -2.16 -1.79
C LEU A 22 10.76 -3.40 -2.28
N ILE A 23 9.89 -3.25 -3.28
CA ILE A 23 9.17 -4.39 -3.87
C ILE A 23 10.15 -5.30 -4.64
N ASN A 24 11.01 -4.69 -5.45
CA ASN A 24 11.98 -5.41 -6.27
C ASN A 24 12.99 -6.20 -5.45
N GLU A 25 13.49 -5.65 -4.33
CA GLU A 25 14.35 -6.35 -3.37
C GLU A 25 13.63 -7.56 -2.76
N ALA A 26 12.32 -7.45 -2.50
CA ALA A 26 11.52 -8.53 -1.96
C ALA A 26 11.27 -9.67 -2.98
N TYR A 27 11.27 -9.35 -4.28
CA TYR A 27 10.94 -10.30 -5.35
C TYR A 27 12.16 -10.86 -6.11
N GLY A 28 13.35 -10.32 -5.88
CA GLY A 28 14.58 -10.81 -6.50
C GLY A 28 14.61 -10.53 -7.99
N GLU A 29 14.61 -11.56 -8.84
CA GLU A 29 14.73 -11.40 -10.30
C GLU A 29 13.49 -10.80 -10.98
N PHE A 30 12.34 -10.79 -10.30
CA PHE A 30 11.09 -10.24 -10.83
C PHE A 30 10.96 -8.76 -10.47
N GLN A 31 11.49 -7.91 -11.34
CA GLN A 31 11.51 -6.47 -11.13
C GLN A 31 10.23 -5.84 -11.70
N LEU A 32 9.54 -4.98 -10.95
CA LEU A 32 8.46 -4.17 -11.50
C LEU A 32 9.01 -3.27 -12.63
N LYS A 33 8.25 -3.10 -13.71
CA LYS A 33 8.56 -2.15 -14.78
C LYS A 33 8.80 -0.76 -14.23
N SER A 34 9.88 -0.12 -14.66
CA SER A 34 10.29 1.20 -14.16
C SER A 34 9.26 2.30 -14.44
N GLU A 35 8.57 2.17 -15.57
CA GLU A 35 7.49 2.99 -16.09
C GLU A 35 6.36 3.16 -15.08
N LEU A 36 6.12 2.15 -14.23
CA LEU A 36 5.10 2.19 -13.19
C LEU A 36 5.40 3.23 -12.10
N PHE A 37 6.62 3.75 -12.04
CA PHE A 37 7.09 4.73 -11.06
C PHE A 37 7.65 5.98 -11.71
N GLN A 38 7.30 6.21 -12.97
CA GLN A 38 7.63 7.44 -13.65
C GLN A 38 6.50 8.43 -13.46
N PHE A 39 6.72 9.35 -12.54
CA PHE A 39 5.77 10.40 -12.24
C PHE A 39 6.41 11.73 -12.65
N GLN A 40 6.11 12.20 -13.85
CA GLN A 40 6.47 13.54 -14.28
C GLN A 40 5.31 14.49 -13.95
N ALA A 41 5.59 15.61 -13.30
CA ALA A 41 4.59 16.66 -13.14
C ALA A 41 4.20 17.17 -14.54
N LYS A 42 2.91 17.36 -14.80
CA LYS A 42 2.47 17.99 -16.06
C LYS A 42 3.16 19.34 -16.17
N LYS A 43 4.06 19.51 -17.15
CA LYS A 43 4.56 20.84 -17.52
C LYS A 43 3.34 21.68 -17.86
N THR A 44 3.09 22.73 -17.07
CA THR A 44 2.13 23.76 -17.46
C THR A 44 2.56 24.24 -18.85
N PRO A 45 1.68 24.26 -19.87
CA PRO A 45 2.04 24.83 -21.15
C PRO A 45 2.60 26.23 -20.91
N GLN A 46 3.80 26.50 -21.42
CA GLN A 46 4.29 27.88 -21.49
C GLN A 46 3.21 28.68 -22.23
N ASP A 47 2.64 29.64 -21.53
CA ASP A 47 1.65 30.58 -22.04
C ASP A 47 2.35 31.48 -23.07
N ASN A 48 2.46 30.97 -24.30
CA ASN A 48 2.83 31.76 -25.45
C ASN A 48 1.64 32.66 -25.80
N GLY A 49 1.65 33.88 -25.28
CA GLY A 49 0.82 34.98 -25.80
C GLY A 49 -0.09 35.62 -24.76
N GLY A 50 0.37 36.74 -24.22
CA GLY A 50 -0.26 37.54 -23.17
C GLY A 50 -1.77 37.68 -23.22
N LYS A 51 -2.42 37.27 -22.12
CA LYS A 51 -3.56 37.99 -21.52
C LYS A 51 -3.42 37.95 -20.00
N GLN A 52 -3.34 39.13 -19.37
CA GLN A 52 -3.26 39.23 -17.92
C GLN A 52 -4.45 38.53 -17.24
N PRO A 53 -4.23 37.68 -16.22
CA PRO A 53 -5.31 37.16 -15.41
C PRO A 53 -5.82 38.27 -14.48
N LYS A 54 -7.13 38.52 -14.50
CA LYS A 54 -7.81 39.48 -13.61
C LYS A 54 -7.52 39.15 -12.14
N LYS A 55 -6.87 40.07 -11.43
CA LYS A 55 -6.65 40.02 -9.97
C LYS A 55 -8.00 39.89 -9.26
N ARG A 56 -8.32 38.69 -8.76
CA ARG A 56 -9.32 38.54 -7.68
C ARG A 56 -8.68 39.00 -6.39
N LYS A 57 -9.29 40.01 -5.77
CA LYS A 57 -8.91 40.62 -4.50
C LYS A 57 -8.91 39.53 -3.41
N LYS A 58 -7.73 39.11 -2.93
CA LYS A 58 -7.59 38.26 -1.75
C LYS A 58 -7.89 39.10 -0.53
N ASN A 59 -8.82 38.66 0.30
CA ASN A 59 -8.93 39.17 1.67
C ASN A 59 -7.72 38.62 2.45
N ALA A 60 -6.94 39.52 3.03
CA ALA A 60 -5.88 39.18 3.95
C ALA A 60 -6.52 38.84 5.30
N GLY A 61 -6.42 37.58 5.69
CA GLY A 61 -6.81 37.09 7.00
C GLY A 61 -6.25 35.70 7.20
N ASP A 62 -5.10 35.61 7.89
CA ASP A 62 -4.62 34.46 8.66
C ASP A 62 -4.38 33.08 7.98
N GLU A 63 -4.28 33.01 6.65
CA GLU A 63 -4.14 31.72 5.91
C GLU A 63 -2.69 31.31 5.53
N GLY A 64 -1.64 31.94 6.10
CA GLY A 64 -0.28 31.86 5.54
C GLY A 64 0.74 30.96 6.23
N THR A 65 0.60 30.68 7.53
CA THR A 65 1.75 30.22 8.34
C THR A 65 1.93 28.71 8.30
N SER A 66 0.87 27.92 8.54
CA SER A 66 0.96 26.46 8.68
C SER A 66 1.37 25.75 7.38
N SER A 67 0.85 26.16 6.21
CA SER A 67 1.28 25.55 4.94
C SER A 67 2.72 25.92 4.56
N SER A 68 3.19 27.09 5.00
CA SER A 68 4.56 27.56 4.76
C SER A 68 5.55 26.78 5.63
N GLU A 69 5.21 26.53 6.90
CA GLU A 69 6.00 25.72 7.83
C GLU A 69 6.08 24.26 7.37
N ASP A 70 4.94 23.66 7.00
CA ASP A 70 4.88 22.30 6.45
C ASP A 70 5.77 22.17 5.20
N LEU A 71 5.71 23.14 4.28
CA LEU A 71 6.52 23.14 3.07
C LEU A 71 8.02 23.31 3.39
N HIS A 72 8.38 24.18 4.33
CA HIS A 72 9.75 24.38 4.75
C HIS A 72 10.35 23.09 5.35
N MET A 73 9.61 22.43 6.25
CA MET A 73 10.03 21.16 6.86
C MET A 73 10.27 20.09 5.78
N VAL A 74 9.31 19.89 4.87
CA VAL A 74 9.46 18.90 3.79
C VAL A 74 10.68 19.21 2.92
N ASN A 75 10.85 20.47 2.51
CA ASN A 75 11.99 20.88 1.69
C ASN A 75 13.34 20.62 2.39
N GLY A 76 13.43 20.85 3.69
CA GLY A 76 14.64 20.54 4.48
C GLY A 76 15.05 19.07 4.38
N TYR A 77 14.08 18.15 4.36
CA TYR A 77 14.33 16.72 4.13
C TYR A 77 14.63 16.38 2.67
N LEU A 78 13.98 17.03 1.70
CA LEU A 78 14.25 16.80 0.28
C LEU A 78 15.67 17.18 -0.13
N GLU A 79 16.27 18.18 0.52
CA GLU A 79 17.68 18.54 0.31
C GLU A 79 18.67 17.42 0.67
N LEU A 80 18.26 16.47 1.53
CA LEU A 80 19.07 15.33 1.93
C LEU A 80 18.98 14.17 0.93
N LEU A 81 18.02 14.22 -0.01
CA LEU A 81 17.89 13.21 -1.05
C LEU A 81 18.85 13.51 -2.20
N THR A 82 19.59 12.48 -2.62
CA THR A 82 20.36 12.54 -3.86
C THR A 82 19.39 12.72 -5.03
N LYS A 83 19.67 13.69 -5.90
CA LYS A 83 18.94 13.87 -7.14
C LYS A 83 19.20 12.65 -8.04
N PRO A 84 18.15 12.01 -8.57
CA PRO A 84 18.33 10.91 -9.49
C PRO A 84 18.93 11.42 -10.81
N ASN A 85 19.62 10.54 -11.54
CA ASN A 85 20.09 10.86 -12.88
C ASN A 85 18.90 11.18 -13.78
N ALA A 86 19.09 12.11 -14.73
CA ALA A 86 18.04 12.55 -15.65
C ALA A 86 17.32 11.34 -16.27
N SER A 87 15.99 11.26 -16.09
CA SER A 87 15.21 10.16 -16.65
C SER A 87 15.23 10.27 -18.18
N ALA A 88 15.64 9.21 -18.87
CA ALA A 88 15.43 9.10 -20.31
C ALA A 88 13.92 9.18 -20.63
N ASP A 89 13.57 9.76 -21.77
CA ASP A 89 12.20 9.69 -22.29
C ASP A 89 11.83 8.22 -22.41
N THR A 90 10.85 7.80 -21.62
CA THR A 90 10.45 6.40 -21.55
C THR A 90 9.08 6.25 -22.21
N PRO A 91 8.89 5.21 -23.04
CA PRO A 91 7.64 5.02 -23.75
C PRO A 91 6.46 4.78 -22.78
N PRO A 92 5.24 5.10 -23.21
CA PRO A 92 4.04 4.79 -22.43
C PRO A 92 3.92 3.28 -22.22
N ILE A 93 3.61 2.88 -20.98
CA ILE A 93 3.34 1.48 -20.62
C ILE A 93 1.86 1.14 -20.84
N ALA A 94 1.60 -0.06 -21.36
CA ALA A 94 0.24 -0.60 -21.48
C ALA A 94 -0.42 -0.74 -20.09
N ARG A 95 -1.67 -0.27 -19.97
CA ARG A 95 -2.40 -0.16 -18.70
C ARG A 95 -3.08 -1.46 -18.28
N HIS A 96 -2.33 -2.57 -18.25
CA HIS A 96 -2.86 -3.91 -17.93
C HIS A 96 -3.57 -4.01 -16.57
N TRP A 97 -3.24 -3.13 -15.62
CA TRP A 97 -3.94 -3.05 -14.33
C TRP A 97 -5.37 -2.50 -14.42
N GLU A 98 -5.79 -2.01 -15.59
CA GLU A 98 -7.18 -1.60 -15.87
C GLU A 98 -8.00 -2.70 -16.52
N ASP A 99 -7.35 -3.80 -16.95
CA ASP A 99 -8.03 -4.98 -17.46
C ASP A 99 -8.96 -5.57 -16.39
N ALA A 100 -9.97 -6.30 -16.82
CA ALA A 100 -10.90 -6.97 -15.92
C ALA A 100 -10.17 -7.95 -15.00
N TYR A 101 -10.42 -7.86 -13.69
CA TYR A 101 -9.86 -8.78 -12.70
C TYR A 101 -10.85 -9.91 -12.44
N ILE A 102 -10.69 -11.02 -13.17
CA ILE A 102 -11.61 -12.18 -13.16
C ILE A 102 -10.93 -13.37 -12.45
N VAL A 103 -10.37 -13.13 -11.27
CA VAL A 103 -9.82 -14.22 -10.44
C VAL A 103 -10.97 -14.74 -9.55
N PRO A 104 -11.27 -16.06 -9.58
CA PRO A 104 -12.29 -16.63 -8.72
C PRO A 104 -11.89 -16.50 -7.24
N GLN A 105 -12.86 -16.67 -6.34
CA GLN A 105 -12.53 -16.81 -4.93
C GLN A 105 -11.61 -18.01 -4.75
N LEU A 106 -10.39 -17.75 -4.28
CA LEU A 106 -9.35 -18.74 -4.10
C LEU A 106 -8.43 -18.29 -2.99
N TYR A 107 -7.71 -19.24 -2.40
CA TYR A 107 -6.66 -18.95 -1.44
C TYR A 107 -5.45 -19.83 -1.72
N GLY A 108 -4.28 -19.30 -1.41
CA GLY A 108 -3.02 -19.95 -1.72
C GLY A 108 -1.94 -19.59 -0.74
N ALA A 109 -0.91 -20.42 -0.71
CA ALA A 109 0.31 -20.19 0.04
C ALA A 109 1.50 -20.61 -0.80
N ASN A 110 2.60 -19.86 -0.71
CA ASN A 110 3.88 -20.23 -1.30
C ASN A 110 4.95 -20.23 -0.21
N GLU A 111 5.42 -21.41 0.13
CA GLU A 111 6.53 -21.64 1.08
C GLU A 111 7.69 -22.40 0.40
N SER A 112 7.72 -22.43 -0.93
CA SER A 112 8.61 -23.27 -1.74
C SER A 112 10.08 -22.82 -1.77
N GLY A 113 10.41 -21.67 -1.19
CA GLY A 113 11.74 -21.06 -1.32
C GLY A 113 11.91 -20.14 -2.53
N ARG A 114 10.95 -20.09 -3.47
CA ARG A 114 11.07 -19.36 -4.75
C ARG A 114 9.75 -18.73 -5.21
N MET A 115 9.83 -17.86 -6.24
CA MET A 115 8.66 -17.31 -6.92
C MET A 115 7.94 -18.40 -7.74
N HIS A 116 6.61 -18.37 -7.74
CA HIS A 116 5.77 -19.25 -8.57
C HIS A 116 4.95 -18.44 -9.57
N ARG A 117 4.65 -19.06 -10.72
CA ARG A 117 3.66 -18.57 -11.69
C ARG A 117 2.34 -19.29 -11.49
N PHE A 118 1.29 -18.54 -11.26
CA PHE A 118 -0.09 -19.03 -11.21
C PHE A 118 -0.82 -18.60 -12.49
N GLN A 119 -1.34 -19.55 -13.27
CA GLN A 119 -2.05 -19.24 -14.51
C GLN A 119 -3.56 -19.37 -14.29
N SER A 120 -4.29 -18.26 -14.38
CA SER A 120 -5.75 -18.27 -14.40
C SER A 120 -6.24 -18.78 -15.76
N GLN A 121 -7.22 -19.70 -15.73
CA GLN A 121 -7.83 -20.31 -16.92
C GLN A 121 -9.21 -19.70 -17.23
N VAL A 122 -9.61 -18.62 -16.57
CA VAL A 122 -10.94 -18.01 -16.71
C VAL A 122 -10.88 -16.87 -17.73
N ASP A 123 -11.65 -17.01 -18.82
CA ASP A 123 -11.94 -16.06 -19.93
C ASP A 123 -10.75 -15.46 -20.72
N ALA A 124 -9.62 -15.18 -20.08
CA ALA A 124 -8.34 -14.82 -20.70
C ALA A 124 -7.17 -15.33 -19.85
N PRO A 125 -6.14 -15.97 -20.45
CA PRO A 125 -5.00 -16.46 -19.70
C PRO A 125 -4.21 -15.28 -19.10
N SER A 126 -4.26 -15.12 -17.79
CA SER A 126 -3.39 -14.20 -17.03
C SER A 126 -2.45 -15.01 -16.14
N VAL A 127 -1.19 -14.59 -16.10
CA VAL A 127 -0.17 -15.17 -15.25
C VAL A 127 0.07 -14.23 -14.07
N TYR A 128 -0.05 -14.76 -12.86
CA TYR A 128 0.20 -14.04 -11.62
C TYR A 128 1.45 -14.58 -10.94
N LEU A 129 2.31 -13.69 -10.49
CA LEU A 129 3.52 -14.02 -9.75
C LEU A 129 3.20 -14.17 -8.25
N ILE A 130 3.56 -15.30 -7.67
CA ILE A 130 3.31 -15.61 -6.26
C ILE A 130 4.65 -15.67 -5.53
N PRO A 131 5.04 -14.65 -4.74
CA PRO A 131 6.33 -14.60 -4.06
C PRO A 131 6.44 -15.68 -2.99
N ASN A 132 7.66 -16.05 -2.64
CA ASN A 132 7.89 -16.96 -1.53
C ASN A 132 7.47 -16.34 -0.19
N ARG A 133 7.16 -17.18 0.79
CA ARG A 133 6.71 -16.85 2.15
C ARG A 133 5.44 -16.01 2.19
N CYS A 134 4.52 -16.17 1.25
CA CYS A 134 3.25 -15.46 1.28
C CYS A 134 2.07 -16.43 1.45
N LYS A 135 1.00 -15.91 2.04
CA LYS A 135 -0.33 -16.54 2.07
C LYS A 135 -1.32 -15.51 1.56
N PHE A 136 -2.36 -15.94 0.87
CA PHE A 136 -3.33 -14.99 0.35
C PHE A 136 -4.72 -15.57 0.20
N PHE A 137 -5.71 -14.68 0.29
CA PHE A 137 -7.13 -14.98 0.14
C PHE A 137 -7.75 -13.95 -0.80
N ASN A 138 -8.15 -14.38 -1.99
CA ASN A 138 -9.01 -13.59 -2.86
C ASN A 138 -10.44 -13.64 -2.31
N HIS A 139 -10.72 -12.80 -1.33
CA HIS A 139 -11.93 -12.87 -0.53
C HIS A 139 -12.37 -11.48 -0.08
N ASN A 140 -13.67 -11.30 0.12
CA ASN A 140 -14.19 -10.07 0.70
C ASN A 140 -13.77 -9.98 2.18
N VAL A 141 -13.12 -8.88 2.55
CA VAL A 141 -12.71 -8.57 3.93
C VAL A 141 -13.92 -8.39 4.86
N ASP A 142 -15.09 -8.01 4.34
CA ASP A 142 -16.33 -7.95 5.15
C ASP A 142 -16.67 -9.28 5.81
N ASN A 143 -16.25 -10.38 5.19
CA ASN A 143 -16.49 -11.74 5.66
C ASN A 143 -15.29 -12.32 6.43
N LEU A 144 -14.38 -11.48 6.93
CA LEU A 144 -13.17 -11.91 7.64
C LEU A 144 -13.47 -12.80 8.84
N THR A 145 -14.59 -12.56 9.53
CA THR A 145 -15.06 -13.39 10.65
C THR A 145 -15.18 -14.87 10.27
N ALA A 146 -15.64 -15.18 9.05
CA ALA A 146 -15.73 -16.56 8.57
C ALA A 146 -14.37 -17.19 8.30
N LEU A 147 -13.33 -16.38 8.01
CA LEU A 147 -11.97 -16.84 7.73
C LEU A 147 -11.09 -16.95 8.98
N LEU A 148 -11.53 -16.49 10.16
CA LEU A 148 -10.68 -16.45 11.37
C LEU A 148 -10.03 -17.79 11.73
N HIS A 149 -10.71 -18.91 11.50
CA HIS A 149 -10.17 -20.25 11.76
C HIS A 149 -9.01 -20.65 10.83
N GLN A 150 -8.80 -19.94 9.72
CA GLN A 150 -7.72 -20.15 8.76
C GLN A 150 -6.58 -19.14 8.93
N LEU A 151 -6.76 -18.12 9.77
CA LEU A 151 -5.77 -17.08 10.04
C LEU A 151 -4.96 -17.40 11.29
N LEU A 152 -3.87 -16.68 11.47
CA LEU A 152 -3.11 -16.75 12.72
C LEU A 152 -3.94 -16.13 13.85
N PRO A 153 -3.75 -16.59 15.11
CA PRO A 153 -4.44 -16.03 16.26
C PRO A 153 -4.07 -14.56 16.50
N ALA A 154 -2.88 -14.13 16.10
CA ALA A 154 -2.48 -12.73 16.07
C ALA A 154 -1.31 -12.49 15.10
N TYR A 155 -1.11 -11.22 14.74
CA TYR A 155 -0.04 -10.74 13.84
C TYR A 155 0.76 -9.61 14.50
N ASP A 156 2.07 -9.56 14.25
CA ASP A 156 2.95 -8.50 14.75
C ASP A 156 2.73 -7.18 14.01
N LEU A 157 2.40 -7.28 12.71
CA LEU A 157 2.04 -6.14 11.85
C LEU A 157 0.74 -6.40 11.12
N ILE A 158 -0.18 -5.44 11.18
CA ILE A 158 -1.34 -5.41 10.29
C ILE A 158 -1.34 -4.11 9.48
N VAL A 159 -1.43 -4.21 8.16
CA VAL A 159 -1.55 -3.08 7.24
C VAL A 159 -2.95 -3.07 6.63
N LEU A 160 -3.59 -1.90 6.59
CA LEU A 160 -4.91 -1.70 6.01
C LEU A 160 -4.88 -0.55 5.00
N ASP A 161 -5.44 -0.77 3.81
CA ASP A 161 -5.81 0.31 2.86
C ASP A 161 -7.32 0.23 2.57
N PRO A 162 -8.19 0.61 3.52
CA PRO A 162 -9.63 0.43 3.38
C PRO A 162 -10.18 1.19 2.16
N PRO A 163 -11.24 0.66 1.50
CA PRO A 163 -11.91 1.32 0.39
C PRO A 163 -12.81 2.46 0.89
N TRP A 164 -12.19 3.52 1.42
CA TRP A 164 -12.87 4.68 1.98
C TRP A 164 -13.93 5.24 1.03
N ARG A 165 -15.12 5.52 1.55
CA ARG A 165 -16.23 6.07 0.75
C ARG A 165 -15.82 7.40 0.12
N ASN A 166 -15.71 7.44 -1.21
CA ASN A 166 -15.38 8.65 -1.96
C ASN A 166 -16.56 9.12 -2.82
N LYS A 167 -16.90 10.42 -2.75
CA LYS A 167 -17.94 11.07 -3.59
C LYS A 167 -17.73 10.83 -5.09
N TYR A 168 -16.48 10.78 -5.57
CA TYR A 168 -16.15 10.51 -6.97
C TYR A 168 -16.52 9.08 -7.40
N ILE A 169 -16.14 8.08 -6.59
CA ILE A 169 -16.47 6.67 -6.84
C ILE A 169 -17.98 6.44 -6.76
N ARG A 170 -18.71 7.18 -5.91
CA ARG A 170 -20.19 7.18 -5.91
C ARG A 170 -20.77 7.66 -7.25
N ARG A 171 -20.20 8.70 -7.87
CA ARG A 171 -20.65 9.21 -9.17
C ARG A 171 -20.31 8.23 -10.30
N LEU A 172 -19.14 7.59 -10.24
CA LEU A 172 -18.75 6.56 -11.20
C LEU A 172 -19.65 5.32 -11.09
N LYS A 173 -19.99 4.87 -9.87
CA LYS A 173 -20.92 3.75 -9.63
C LYS A 173 -22.33 4.02 -10.16
N ARG A 174 -22.82 5.26 -10.08
CA ARG A 174 -24.12 5.63 -10.69
C ARG A 174 -24.09 5.58 -12.21
N ALA A 175 -22.94 5.88 -12.82
CA ALA A 175 -22.78 5.90 -14.28
C ALA A 175 -22.45 4.52 -14.87
N LYS A 176 -21.75 3.66 -14.11
CA LYS A 176 -21.30 2.32 -14.53
C LYS A 176 -21.40 1.38 -13.32
N GLN A 177 -22.54 0.68 -13.18
CA GLN A 177 -22.79 -0.19 -12.03
C GLN A 177 -21.82 -1.38 -11.93
N GLU A 178 -21.24 -1.82 -13.05
CA GLU A 178 -20.40 -3.02 -13.16
C GLU A 178 -18.91 -2.81 -12.80
N LEU A 179 -18.47 -1.57 -12.58
CA LEU A 179 -17.03 -1.21 -12.53
C LEU A 179 -16.51 -0.77 -11.14
N GLY A 180 -17.25 -1.01 -10.05
CA GLY A 180 -16.89 -0.45 -8.74
C GLY A 180 -17.10 -1.40 -7.56
N TYR A 181 -16.04 -1.61 -6.78
CA TYR A 181 -16.10 -2.17 -5.43
C TYR A 181 -17.21 -1.52 -4.59
N SER A 182 -17.89 -2.31 -3.76
CA SER A 182 -18.78 -1.77 -2.73
C SER A 182 -17.94 -1.02 -1.71
N MET A 183 -17.99 0.32 -1.70
CA MET A 183 -17.34 1.12 -0.68
C MET A 183 -17.97 0.86 0.68
N LEU A 184 -17.16 0.54 1.69
CA LEU A 184 -17.64 0.20 3.03
C LEU A 184 -18.02 1.44 3.83
N SER A 185 -19.13 1.39 4.57
CA SER A 185 -19.37 2.37 5.64
C SER A 185 -18.35 2.20 6.74
N ASN A 186 -18.17 3.26 7.53
CA ASN A 186 -17.45 3.16 8.80
C ASN A 186 -18.04 2.05 9.68
N ASP A 187 -19.37 1.89 9.70
CA ASP A 187 -20.03 0.79 10.43
C ASP A 187 -19.67 -0.60 9.89
N GLN A 188 -19.48 -0.75 8.57
CA GLN A 188 -19.02 -2.02 8.00
C GLN A 188 -17.56 -2.26 8.34
N LEU A 189 -16.72 -1.22 8.28
CA LEU A 189 -15.31 -1.33 8.68
C LEU A 189 -15.16 -1.69 10.16
N SER A 190 -15.99 -1.16 11.06
CA SER A 190 -15.94 -1.49 12.49
C SER A 190 -16.28 -2.95 12.80
N LEU A 191 -16.95 -3.66 11.88
CA LEU A 191 -17.25 -5.09 12.03
C LEU A 191 -16.03 -5.98 11.77
N ILE A 192 -14.95 -5.45 11.21
CA ILE A 192 -13.71 -6.20 11.00
C ILE A 192 -13.15 -6.61 12.38
N PRO A 193 -12.95 -7.91 12.65
CA PRO A 193 -12.55 -8.42 13.97
C PRO A 193 -11.05 -8.23 14.27
N LEU A 194 -10.49 -7.04 14.06
CA LEU A 194 -9.06 -6.74 14.25
C LEU A 194 -8.56 -7.01 15.68
N SER A 195 -9.39 -6.79 16.69
CA SER A 195 -9.05 -7.10 18.10
C SER A 195 -8.77 -8.59 18.34
N ARG A 196 -9.29 -9.48 17.48
CA ARG A 196 -9.05 -10.93 17.51
C ARG A 196 -7.84 -11.37 16.70
N LEU A 197 -7.16 -10.43 16.02
CA LEU A 197 -6.01 -10.67 15.16
C LEU A 197 -4.76 -9.92 15.66
N THR A 198 -4.85 -9.27 16.83
CA THR A 198 -3.79 -8.47 17.44
C THR A 198 -3.45 -8.97 18.83
N HIS A 199 -2.18 -8.84 19.22
CA HIS A 199 -1.64 -9.11 20.56
C HIS A 199 -0.97 -7.83 21.10
N PRO A 200 -0.61 -7.74 22.41
CA PRO A 200 -0.15 -6.48 23.03
C PRO A 200 1.11 -5.84 22.41
N ARG A 201 1.80 -6.55 21.52
CA ARG A 201 2.97 -6.08 20.75
C ARG A 201 2.67 -6.01 19.25
N SER A 202 1.41 -5.86 18.85
CA SER A 202 1.03 -5.62 17.46
C SER A 202 1.11 -4.14 17.11
N ILE A 203 1.62 -3.85 15.92
CA ILE A 203 1.50 -2.55 15.25
C ILE A 203 0.44 -2.67 14.15
N VAL A 204 -0.45 -1.69 14.09
CA VAL A 204 -1.49 -1.59 13.06
C VAL A 204 -1.29 -0.29 12.28
N ALA A 205 -1.05 -0.39 10.98
CA ALA A 205 -0.83 0.74 10.08
C ALA A 205 -2.02 0.88 9.12
N ILE A 206 -2.72 2.01 9.16
CA ILE A 206 -3.97 2.24 8.44
C ILE A 206 -3.81 3.45 7.51
N TRP A 207 -3.85 3.21 6.20
CA TRP A 207 -3.91 4.28 5.21
C TRP A 207 -5.27 4.97 5.27
N CYS A 208 -5.28 6.29 5.32
CA CYS A 208 -6.49 7.10 5.34
C CYS A 208 -6.39 8.27 4.36
N THR A 209 -7.51 8.58 3.71
CA THR A 209 -7.60 9.76 2.86
C THR A 209 -7.49 11.07 3.67
N ASN A 210 -7.26 12.20 3.00
CA ASN A 210 -7.32 13.53 3.62
C ASN A 210 -8.74 13.99 4.01
N SER A 211 -9.77 13.15 3.85
CA SER A 211 -11.11 13.50 4.28
C SER A 211 -11.19 13.57 5.80
N THR A 212 -11.51 14.75 6.34
CA THR A 212 -11.73 14.96 7.78
C THR A 212 -12.78 13.99 8.33
N GLN A 213 -13.85 13.72 7.58
CA GLN A 213 -14.89 12.77 7.99
C GLN A 213 -14.32 11.36 8.24
N HIS A 214 -13.45 10.88 7.35
CA HIS A 214 -12.86 9.55 7.50
C HIS A 214 -11.80 9.50 8.59
N GLN A 215 -11.02 10.56 8.76
CA GLN A 215 -10.03 10.66 9.84
C GLN A 215 -10.71 10.68 11.21
N VAL A 216 -11.74 11.51 11.37
CA VAL A 216 -12.55 11.56 12.60
C VAL A 216 -13.18 10.19 12.89
N ALA A 217 -13.75 9.53 11.88
CA ALA A 217 -14.32 8.20 12.07
C ALA A 217 -13.26 7.14 12.42
N LEU A 218 -12.09 7.19 11.79
CA LEU A 218 -10.99 6.29 12.10
C LEU A 218 -10.60 6.42 13.57
N GLU A 219 -10.40 7.64 14.06
CA GLU A 219 -9.96 7.90 15.42
C GLU A 219 -11.03 7.65 16.49
N GLN A 220 -12.26 8.11 16.24
CA GLN A 220 -13.31 8.14 17.26
C GLN A 220 -14.20 6.89 17.25
N GLN A 221 -14.26 6.16 16.14
CA GLN A 221 -15.11 4.98 15.98
C GLN A 221 -14.29 3.71 15.73
N LEU A 222 -13.45 3.71 14.70
CA LEU A 222 -12.79 2.48 14.25
C LEU A 222 -11.71 2.00 15.22
N LEU A 223 -10.74 2.85 15.58
CA LEU A 223 -9.67 2.47 16.51
C LEU A 223 -10.22 1.95 17.85
N PRO A 224 -11.19 2.63 18.52
CA PRO A 224 -11.81 2.09 19.74
C PRO A 224 -12.53 0.75 19.51
N SER A 225 -13.28 0.59 18.42
CA SER A 225 -13.98 -0.67 18.10
C SER A 225 -13.03 -1.85 17.92
N TRP A 226 -11.80 -1.59 17.50
CA TRP A 226 -10.75 -2.58 17.31
C TRP A 226 -9.83 -2.75 18.53
N GLN A 227 -10.13 -2.07 19.64
CA GLN A 227 -9.30 -2.05 20.86
C GLN A 227 -7.86 -1.56 20.59
N LEU A 228 -7.76 -0.52 19.75
CA LEU A 228 -6.51 0.11 19.40
C LEU A 228 -6.43 1.52 19.98
N LYS A 229 -5.23 1.93 20.37
CA LYS A 229 -4.89 3.32 20.68
C LYS A 229 -3.96 3.87 19.61
N LEU A 230 -4.17 5.12 19.24
CA LEU A 230 -3.34 5.81 18.27
C LEU A 230 -1.94 6.03 18.84
N VAL A 231 -0.92 5.73 18.04
CA VAL A 231 0.49 6.03 18.34
C VAL A 231 0.93 7.26 17.57
N HIS A 232 0.72 7.29 16.25
CA HIS A 232 1.19 8.39 15.40
C HIS A 232 0.28 8.64 14.19
N LYS A 233 0.27 9.88 13.68
CA LYS A 233 -0.31 10.27 12.40
C LYS A 233 0.79 10.85 11.51
N LEU A 234 1.02 10.19 10.38
CA LEU A 234 2.05 10.57 9.44
C LEU A 234 1.43 11.05 8.14
N ARG A 235 2.08 12.02 7.51
CA ARG A 235 1.82 12.41 6.12
C ARG A 235 2.79 11.66 5.21
N TRP A 236 2.26 10.94 4.24
CA TRP A 236 3.03 10.36 3.15
C TRP A 236 3.01 11.29 1.95
N TYR A 237 4.08 12.07 1.78
CA TYR A 237 4.26 13.01 0.68
C TYR A 237 4.69 12.30 -0.60
N LYS A 238 4.02 12.67 -1.69
CA LYS A 238 4.23 12.12 -3.02
C LYS A 238 5.24 12.98 -3.77
N LEU A 239 6.26 12.32 -4.31
CA LEU A 239 7.31 12.94 -5.09
C LEU A 239 7.19 12.57 -6.58
N ASN A 240 7.69 13.43 -7.44
CA ASN A 240 7.94 13.11 -8.84
C ASN A 240 9.21 12.27 -8.98
N THR A 241 9.52 11.80 -10.19
CA THR A 241 10.73 11.00 -10.46
C THR A 241 12.03 11.71 -10.06
N ASP A 242 12.03 13.04 -10.05
CA ASP A 242 13.19 13.89 -9.68
C ASP A 242 13.29 14.16 -8.17
N HIS A 243 12.53 13.43 -7.36
CA HIS A 243 12.42 13.61 -5.89
C HIS A 243 11.93 14.99 -5.45
N GLN A 244 11.12 15.66 -6.27
CA GLN A 244 10.46 16.92 -5.94
C GLN A 244 8.99 16.68 -5.59
N LEU A 245 8.40 17.51 -4.74
CA LEU A 245 6.96 17.46 -4.46
C LEU A 245 6.13 17.61 -5.73
N ILE A 246 5.12 16.75 -5.89
CA ILE A 246 4.22 16.80 -7.06
C ILE A 246 3.30 18.03 -7.08
N ALA A 247 3.12 18.65 -5.92
CA ALA A 247 2.40 19.91 -5.70
C ALA A 247 2.80 20.46 -4.31
N PRO A 248 2.73 21.78 -4.07
CA PRO A 248 2.92 22.32 -2.73
C PRO A 248 1.74 21.94 -1.80
N PRO A 249 1.97 21.79 -0.49
CA PRO A 249 0.90 21.70 0.50
C PRO A 249 0.04 22.97 0.50
N LEU A 250 -1.25 22.83 0.76
CA LEU A 250 -2.21 23.94 0.73
C LEU A 250 -2.86 24.10 2.11
N ALA A 251 -3.00 25.34 2.57
CA ALA A 251 -3.65 25.64 3.85
C ALA A 251 -5.11 25.14 3.91
N ASP A 252 -5.84 25.25 2.78
CA ASP A 252 -7.18 24.69 2.64
C ASP A 252 -7.10 23.16 2.46
N LEU A 253 -7.32 22.43 3.57
CA LEU A 253 -7.30 20.96 3.61
C LEU A 253 -8.43 20.31 2.79
N THR A 254 -9.44 21.07 2.34
CA THR A 254 -10.47 20.54 1.43
C THR A 254 -9.94 20.38 -0.01
N GLN A 255 -8.85 21.07 -0.34
CA GLN A 255 -8.17 20.94 -1.62
C GLN A 255 -7.29 19.70 -1.68
N LYS A 256 -6.92 19.31 -2.89
CA LYS A 256 -6.07 18.13 -3.11
C LYS A 256 -4.67 18.39 -2.56
N GLN A 257 -4.35 17.72 -1.47
CA GLN A 257 -3.03 17.75 -0.86
C GLN A 257 -2.03 16.83 -1.60
N PRO A 258 -0.72 17.13 -1.56
CA PRO A 258 0.33 16.31 -2.17
C PRO A 258 0.71 15.08 -1.32
N TYR A 259 -0.06 14.77 -0.28
CA TYR A 259 0.16 13.66 0.62
C TYR A 259 -1.13 12.85 0.86
N GLU A 260 -0.99 11.67 1.43
CA GLU A 260 -2.08 10.92 2.09
C GLU A 260 -1.70 10.66 3.55
N MET A 261 -2.66 10.29 4.40
CA MET A 261 -2.40 10.03 5.82
C MET A 261 -2.12 8.55 6.07
N LEU A 262 -1.18 8.28 6.98
CA LEU A 262 -0.95 6.97 7.57
C LEU A 262 -1.14 7.09 9.09
N TYR A 263 -2.02 6.27 9.64
CA TYR A 263 -2.25 6.16 11.07
C TYR A 263 -1.53 4.92 11.57
N VAL A 264 -0.69 5.08 12.58
CA VAL A 264 -0.03 3.96 13.27
C VAL A 264 -0.66 3.84 14.65
N ALA A 265 -1.13 2.65 14.98
CA ALA A 265 -1.79 2.33 16.24
C ALA A 265 -1.21 1.05 16.84
N CYS A 266 -1.41 0.87 18.13
CA CYS A 266 -1.11 -0.37 18.84
C CYS A 266 -2.32 -0.77 19.69
N ARG A 267 -2.30 -1.95 20.31
CA ARG A 267 -3.40 -2.34 21.20
C ARG A 267 -3.53 -1.39 22.38
N SER A 268 -4.76 -1.19 22.84
CA SER A 268 -5.04 -0.37 24.01
C SER A 268 -4.32 -0.87 25.27
N ASP A 269 -4.17 -2.19 25.42
CA ASP A 269 -3.45 -2.86 26.51
C ASP A 269 -1.93 -3.04 26.29
N ALA A 270 -1.37 -2.49 25.20
CA ALA A 270 0.07 -2.46 24.98
C ALA A 270 0.78 -1.62 26.05
N ARG A 271 2.05 -1.96 26.34
CA ARG A 271 2.94 -1.17 27.22
C ARG A 271 2.92 0.30 26.80
N GLU A 272 2.97 1.22 27.76
CA GLU A 272 2.73 2.64 27.49
C GLU A 272 3.72 3.23 26.47
N ASP A 273 4.96 2.77 26.51
CA ASP A 273 6.06 3.16 25.61
C ASP A 273 6.14 2.35 24.30
N TYR A 274 5.28 1.35 24.10
CA TYR A 274 5.31 0.52 22.91
C TYR A 274 5.00 1.36 21.66
N GLY A 275 5.97 1.44 20.75
CA GLY A 275 5.89 2.23 19.53
C GLY A 275 6.14 3.74 19.73
N LYS A 276 6.52 4.23 20.92
CA LYS A 276 6.80 5.66 21.15
C LYS A 276 7.88 6.20 20.21
N ASP A 277 8.89 5.39 19.87
CA ASP A 277 9.97 5.81 18.96
C ASP A 277 9.50 6.05 17.52
N ILE A 278 8.29 5.60 17.15
CA ILE A 278 7.68 5.90 15.84
C ILE A 278 7.37 7.41 15.74
N LEU A 279 7.13 8.09 16.87
CA LEU A 279 6.92 9.55 16.94
C LEU A 279 8.15 10.36 16.51
N ASN A 280 9.32 9.72 16.45
CA ASN A 280 10.56 10.32 15.92
C ASN A 280 10.63 10.28 14.39
N THR A 281 9.54 9.87 13.73
CA THR A 281 9.35 9.98 12.29
C THR A 281 8.44 11.17 12.01
N ASP A 282 8.91 12.20 11.32
CA ASP A 282 8.08 13.37 10.99
C ASP A 282 7.12 13.07 9.85
N LEU A 283 7.62 12.41 8.79
CA LEU A 283 6.89 12.19 7.56
C LEU A 283 7.47 11.04 6.73
N LEU A 284 6.66 10.55 5.79
CA LEU A 284 7.07 9.56 4.80
C LEU A 284 7.18 10.21 3.42
N LEU A 285 8.15 9.78 2.62
CA LEU A 285 8.37 10.25 1.25
C LEU A 285 8.45 9.07 0.30
N SER A 286 7.80 9.16 -0.85
CA SER A 286 8.10 8.26 -1.97
C SER A 286 7.67 8.83 -3.31
N VAL A 287 8.28 8.30 -4.38
CA VAL A 287 7.66 8.35 -5.71
C VAL A 287 6.49 7.36 -5.72
N PRO A 288 5.24 7.79 -5.97
CA PRO A 288 4.12 6.88 -6.00
C PRO A 288 4.15 6.02 -7.27
N SER A 289 3.47 4.87 -7.23
CA SER A 289 3.17 4.17 -8.47
C SER A 289 2.12 4.96 -9.26
N ILE A 290 2.18 4.91 -10.59
CA ILE A 290 1.12 5.43 -11.47
C ILE A 290 -0.19 4.65 -11.32
N VAL A 291 -0.11 3.42 -10.79
CA VAL A 291 -1.29 2.62 -10.46
C VAL A 291 -1.89 3.16 -9.16
N HIS A 292 -3.17 3.55 -9.21
CA HIS A 292 -3.88 4.04 -8.04
C HIS A 292 -3.87 3.02 -6.90
N SER A 293 -3.88 3.48 -5.65
CA SER A 293 -3.90 2.65 -4.44
C SER A 293 -2.87 1.51 -4.44
N HIS A 294 -1.68 1.78 -4.98
CA HIS A 294 -0.48 0.98 -4.78
C HIS A 294 0.40 1.80 -3.83
N LYS A 295 0.43 1.40 -2.56
CA LYS A 295 1.12 2.09 -1.48
C LYS A 295 2.51 1.49 -1.27
N PRO A 296 3.53 2.27 -0.86
CA PRO A 296 4.85 1.72 -0.59
C PRO A 296 4.82 0.68 0.54
N PRO A 297 5.62 -0.40 0.44
CA PRO A 297 5.78 -1.38 1.52
C PRO A 297 6.26 -0.71 2.81
N LEU A 298 5.57 -0.99 3.92
CA LEU A 298 5.87 -0.40 5.24
C LEU A 298 6.75 -1.29 6.13
N LEU A 299 6.83 -2.60 5.83
CA LEU A 299 7.49 -3.56 6.72
C LEU A 299 8.95 -3.18 7.00
N SER A 300 9.71 -2.79 5.97
CA SER A 300 11.13 -2.42 6.14
C SER A 300 11.37 -1.28 7.12
N TRP A 301 10.40 -0.38 7.30
CA TRP A 301 10.48 0.73 8.24
C TRP A 301 9.90 0.36 9.60
N LEU A 302 8.72 -0.25 9.64
CA LEU A 302 8.07 -0.59 10.91
C LEU A 302 8.77 -1.71 11.68
N ARG A 303 9.57 -2.55 11.00
CA ARG A 303 10.31 -3.65 11.63
C ARG A 303 11.24 -3.15 12.76
N ASP A 304 11.84 -1.98 12.60
CA ASP A 304 12.75 -1.38 13.60
C ASP A 304 12.06 -1.13 14.95
N TYR A 305 10.73 -1.08 14.98
CA TYR A 305 9.92 -0.75 16.16
C TYR A 305 9.16 -1.95 16.73
N MET A 306 9.28 -3.13 16.11
CA MET A 306 8.59 -4.34 16.54
C MET A 306 9.40 -5.09 17.59
N GLN A 307 8.72 -5.63 18.58
CA GLN A 307 9.28 -6.56 19.55
C GLN A 307 8.73 -7.95 19.22
N LEU A 308 9.58 -8.82 18.67
CA LEU A 308 9.22 -10.20 18.32
C LEU A 308 9.44 -11.12 19.53
N GLU A 309 8.90 -12.35 19.49
CA GLU A 309 9.28 -13.40 20.44
C GLU A 309 10.73 -13.85 20.20
N ASP A 310 11.40 -14.39 21.23
CA ASP A 310 12.84 -14.72 21.20
C ASP A 310 13.22 -15.71 20.08
N ASP A 311 12.31 -16.63 19.72
CA ASP A 311 12.51 -17.63 18.67
C ASP A 311 12.02 -17.16 17.29
N GLN A 312 11.36 -16.00 17.22
CA GLN A 312 10.73 -15.50 16.02
C GLN A 312 11.69 -14.62 15.19
N LYS A 313 12.20 -15.19 14.09
CA LYS A 313 13.11 -14.48 13.17
C LYS A 313 12.44 -13.44 12.29
N GLU A 314 11.20 -13.71 11.86
CA GLU A 314 10.44 -12.87 10.94
C GLU A 314 9.07 -12.53 11.54
N PRO A 315 8.59 -11.27 11.38
CA PRO A 315 7.27 -10.89 11.86
C PRO A 315 6.19 -11.61 11.06
N LYS A 316 5.11 -11.97 11.74
CA LYS A 316 3.86 -12.43 11.14
C LYS A 316 3.08 -11.20 10.72
N CYS A 317 2.91 -11.01 9.41
CA CYS A 317 2.24 -9.82 8.88
C CYS A 317 0.89 -10.17 8.23
N LEU A 318 -0.07 -9.24 8.32
CA LEU A 318 -1.36 -9.31 7.66
C LEU A 318 -1.58 -8.03 6.85
N GLU A 319 -2.04 -8.14 5.62
CA GLU A 319 -2.49 -7.02 4.81
C GLU A 319 -3.98 -7.22 4.45
N LEU A 320 -4.82 -6.30 4.89
CA LEU A 320 -6.25 -6.27 4.54
C LEU A 320 -6.49 -5.26 3.43
N PHE A 321 -7.40 -5.62 2.52
CA PHE A 321 -7.66 -4.92 1.25
C PHE A 321 -6.46 -4.92 0.30
N ALA A 322 -5.64 -5.97 0.40
CA ALA A 322 -4.42 -6.13 -0.39
C ALA A 322 -4.72 -6.20 -1.89
N ARG A 323 -3.79 -5.68 -2.70
CA ARG A 323 -3.80 -5.75 -4.17
C ARG A 323 -2.55 -6.38 -4.78
N TYR A 324 -1.59 -6.70 -3.93
CA TYR A 324 -0.33 -7.33 -4.23
C TYR A 324 0.10 -8.20 -3.05
N LEU A 325 1.12 -9.04 -3.25
CA LEU A 325 1.59 -9.99 -2.26
C LEU A 325 2.96 -9.60 -1.75
N GLN A 326 3.13 -9.50 -0.44
CA GLN A 326 4.42 -9.29 0.19
C GLN A 326 4.93 -10.59 0.81
N PRO A 327 6.25 -10.89 0.76
CA PRO A 327 6.82 -11.95 1.57
C PRO A 327 6.57 -11.71 3.07
N ASN A 328 6.32 -12.77 3.81
CA ASN A 328 5.93 -12.82 5.22
C ASN A 328 4.52 -12.26 5.54
N PHE A 329 3.72 -11.94 4.51
CA PHE A 329 2.34 -11.50 4.70
C PHE A 329 1.34 -12.62 4.42
N THR A 330 0.27 -12.62 5.23
CA THR A 330 -1.05 -13.08 4.80
C THR A 330 -1.77 -11.89 4.17
N SER A 331 -2.17 -11.97 2.90
CA SER A 331 -2.82 -10.88 2.17
C SER A 331 -4.27 -11.22 1.85
N ILE A 332 -5.22 -10.34 2.19
CA ILE A 332 -6.66 -10.59 1.97
C ILE A 332 -7.26 -9.41 1.21
N GLY A 333 -7.94 -9.68 0.11
CA GLY A 333 -8.64 -8.67 -0.66
C GLY A 333 -9.27 -9.21 -1.93
N LEU A 334 -10.24 -8.47 -2.48
CA LEU A 334 -10.91 -8.83 -3.74
C LEU A 334 -10.05 -8.62 -4.99
N GLU A 335 -8.89 -7.97 -4.84
CA GLU A 335 -7.92 -7.74 -5.92
C GLU A 335 -6.53 -8.25 -5.55
N VAL A 336 -6.43 -9.21 -4.63
CA VAL A 336 -5.16 -9.57 -3.97
C VAL A 336 -4.02 -9.96 -4.93
N LEU A 337 -4.35 -10.44 -6.13
CA LEU A 337 -3.37 -10.77 -7.18
C LEU A 337 -3.25 -9.71 -8.29
N LYS A 338 -3.99 -8.61 -8.24
CA LYS A 338 -4.13 -7.69 -9.37
C LYS A 338 -2.81 -7.06 -9.81
N LEU A 339 -1.99 -6.65 -8.85
CA LEU A 339 -0.66 -6.10 -9.13
C LEU A 339 0.43 -7.19 -9.19
N MET A 340 0.02 -8.46 -9.11
CA MET A 340 0.89 -9.61 -9.34
C MET A 340 0.85 -10.09 -10.79
N ASP A 341 0.09 -9.42 -11.66
CA ASP A 341 0.06 -9.72 -13.09
C ASP A 341 1.46 -9.59 -13.69
N GLU A 342 1.96 -10.68 -14.28
CA GLU A 342 3.32 -10.79 -14.81
C GLU A 342 3.64 -9.69 -15.83
N ARG A 343 2.65 -9.17 -16.55
CA ARG A 343 2.84 -8.10 -17.56
C ARG A 343 3.30 -6.77 -16.94
N LEU A 344 3.22 -6.62 -15.62
CA LEU A 344 3.73 -5.46 -14.87
C LEU A 344 5.21 -5.57 -14.50
N TYR A 345 5.86 -6.69 -14.82
CA TYR A 345 7.23 -7.00 -14.43
C TYR A 345 8.14 -7.15 -15.66
N ASP A 346 9.42 -6.83 -15.49
CA ASP A 346 10.50 -7.13 -16.40
C ASP A 346 10.92 -8.58 -16.17
N VAL A 347 10.19 -9.51 -16.76
CA VAL A 347 10.52 -10.94 -16.70
C VAL A 347 11.50 -11.25 -17.82
N GLY A 348 12.70 -11.71 -17.46
CA GLY A 348 13.72 -12.11 -18.42
C GLY A 348 13.17 -13.12 -19.44
N GLN A 349 13.44 -12.88 -20.73
CA GLN A 349 13.19 -13.85 -21.79
C GLN A 349 13.95 -15.15 -21.48
N GLU A 350 13.25 -16.27 -21.63
CA GLU A 350 13.67 -17.67 -21.53
C GLU A 350 15.20 -17.91 -21.37
N GLY A 351 15.65 -18.07 -20.11
CA GLY A 351 17.05 -18.38 -19.84
C GLY A 351 17.37 -18.98 -18.47
N ASN A 352 16.45 -18.95 -17.50
CA ASN A 352 16.72 -19.40 -16.12
C ASN A 352 15.59 -20.30 -15.55
N HIS A 353 15.13 -21.27 -16.33
CA HIS A 353 14.12 -22.25 -15.91
C HIS A 353 14.54 -23.13 -14.70
N SER A 354 15.79 -23.08 -14.26
CA SER A 354 16.29 -23.88 -13.13
C SER A 354 15.81 -23.38 -11.76
N LYS A 355 15.40 -22.12 -11.62
CA LYS A 355 14.92 -21.53 -10.34
C LYS A 355 13.42 -21.30 -10.27
N LEU A 356 12.68 -21.58 -11.35
CA LEU A 356 11.25 -21.32 -11.43
C LEU A 356 10.40 -22.50 -10.95
N GLY A 357 9.38 -22.24 -10.14
CA GLY A 357 8.33 -23.21 -9.88
C GLY A 357 7.46 -23.43 -11.12
N LYS A 358 7.04 -24.69 -11.39
CA LYS A 358 6.10 -25.00 -12.49
C LYS A 358 4.79 -24.23 -12.33
N TYR A 359 4.10 -23.98 -13.45
CA TYR A 359 2.75 -23.43 -13.48
C TYR A 359 1.82 -24.28 -12.62
N VAL A 360 0.98 -23.61 -11.83
CA VAL A 360 -0.10 -24.29 -11.12
C VAL A 360 -1.42 -23.85 -11.69
N THR A 361 -2.16 -24.82 -12.22
CA THR A 361 -3.44 -24.64 -12.90
C THR A 361 -4.57 -25.07 -11.97
N LEU A 362 -5.65 -24.29 -11.92
CA LEU A 362 -6.88 -24.70 -11.23
C LEU A 362 -7.55 -25.87 -11.99
N PRO A 363 -8.12 -26.88 -11.29
CA PRO A 363 -8.95 -27.88 -11.96
C PRO A 363 -10.20 -27.23 -12.59
N GLN A 364 -10.55 -27.63 -13.81
CA GLN A 364 -11.55 -26.98 -14.69
C GLN A 364 -13.02 -27.09 -14.26
N LYS A 365 -13.35 -27.71 -13.13
CA LYS A 365 -14.75 -27.79 -12.64
C LYS A 365 -14.79 -27.75 -11.13
N LEU A 366 -15.38 -26.70 -10.56
CA LEU A 366 -15.80 -26.68 -9.16
C LEU A 366 -17.22 -26.10 -9.08
N GLY A 367 -18.13 -26.84 -8.45
CA GLY A 367 -19.48 -26.39 -8.15
C GLY A 367 -19.46 -25.21 -7.17
N SER A 368 -20.52 -24.43 -7.17
CA SER A 368 -20.72 -23.29 -6.26
C SER A 368 -20.45 -23.68 -4.80
N GLY A 369 -19.36 -23.16 -4.22
CA GLY A 369 -19.07 -23.28 -2.79
C GLY A 369 -17.80 -24.06 -2.39
N GLN A 370 -17.01 -24.62 -3.33
CA GLN A 370 -15.75 -25.28 -2.97
C GLN A 370 -14.55 -24.31 -3.01
N LEU A 371 -13.97 -24.11 -1.82
CA LEU A 371 -12.73 -23.39 -1.55
C LEU A 371 -11.53 -24.11 -2.19
N VAL A 372 -10.91 -23.53 -3.23
CA VAL A 372 -9.70 -24.12 -3.84
C VAL A 372 -8.48 -23.82 -2.98
N LYS A 373 -7.94 -24.85 -2.34
CA LYS A 373 -6.65 -24.81 -1.66
C LYS A 373 -5.54 -24.96 -2.69
N LEU A 374 -4.93 -23.85 -3.11
CA LEU A 374 -3.65 -23.90 -3.80
C LEU A 374 -2.53 -24.05 -2.77
N ALA A 375 -2.29 -25.30 -2.35
CA ALA A 375 -1.07 -25.64 -1.63
C ALA A 375 0.03 -25.85 -2.67
N LEU A 376 0.88 -24.83 -2.87
CA LEU A 376 2.10 -24.95 -3.70
C LEU A 376 3.14 -25.75 -2.90
N VAL A 377 2.90 -27.04 -2.69
CA VAL A 377 3.87 -27.91 -2.01
C VAL A 377 4.88 -28.37 -3.05
N SER A 378 6.14 -27.96 -2.87
CA SER A 378 7.26 -28.51 -3.62
C SER A 378 7.32 -30.02 -3.41
N HIS A 379 7.12 -30.81 -4.47
CA HIS A 379 7.54 -32.21 -4.45
C HIS A 379 9.06 -32.25 -4.37
N TYR A 380 9.58 -32.43 -3.16
CA TYR A 380 10.88 -33.07 -2.97
C TYR A 380 10.60 -34.57 -2.87
N GLY A 381 10.87 -35.28 -3.97
CA GLY A 381 11.06 -36.72 -3.93
C GLY A 381 12.38 -37.01 -3.21
N SER A 382 12.29 -37.88 -2.22
CA SER A 382 13.38 -38.54 -1.47
C SER A 382 14.49 -39.10 -2.33
#